data_AF-A0A2Z2N839-F1
#
_entry.id   AF-A0A2Z2N839-F1
#
_cell.length_a   1.000
_cell.length_b   1.000
_cell.length_c   1.000
_cell.angle_alpha   90.00
_cell.angle_beta   90.00
_cell.angle_gamma   90.00
#
_symmetry.space_group_name_H-M   'P 1'
#
loop_
_entity.id
_entity.type
_entity.pdbx_description
1 polymer ?
#
loop_
_entity_poly.entity_id
_entity_poly.type
_entity_poly.pdbx_seq_one_letter_code
_entity_poly.pdbx_strand_id
1 'polypeptide(L)'
;MGLQKLKEPYEIKEFIRNVRQNFGSTNNIDHDSLAVWSFNKLQKFLWDNWKPELKKMGIRWQLFLKILKLHTDDFIKWALYDKMSWDEVMERVISTIEQYAER
;
A
#
# COMPACT_ATOMS: atom_id res chain seq x y z
N MET A 1 16.16 12.45 7.46
CA MET A 1 14.77 12.93 7.29
C MET A 1 13.96 11.72 6.83
N GLY A 2 13.18 11.10 7.73
CA GLY A 2 12.43 9.87 7.42
C GLY A 2 10.96 10.16 7.19
N LEU A 3 10.26 9.23 6.53
CA LEU A 3 8.81 9.31 6.41
C LEU A 3 8.15 9.02 7.76
N GLN A 4 7.10 9.77 8.08
CA GLN A 4 6.31 9.50 9.29
C GLN A 4 5.46 8.24 9.11
N LYS A 5 5.32 7.43 10.17
CA LYS A 5 4.32 6.36 10.22
C LYS A 5 2.92 6.98 10.22
N LEU A 6 2.05 6.49 9.33
CA LEU A 6 0.67 6.94 9.24
C LEU A 6 -0.23 6.06 10.12
N LYS A 7 -1.33 6.61 10.62
CA LYS A 7 -2.34 5.80 11.33
C LYS A 7 -3.05 4.87 10.34
N GLU A 8 -3.52 3.73 10.84
CA GLU A 8 -4.25 2.74 10.03
C GLU A 8 -5.50 3.38 9.38
N PRO A 9 -5.63 3.32 8.05
CA PRO A 9 -6.81 3.85 7.37
C PRO A 9 -7.93 2.80 7.36
N TYR A 10 -8.63 2.65 8.49
CA TYR A 10 -9.70 1.66 8.65
C TYR A 10 -10.76 1.72 7.53
N GLU A 11 -11.15 2.91 7.07
CA GLU A 11 -12.11 3.05 5.97
C GLU A 11 -11.60 2.46 4.64
N ILE A 12 -10.29 2.56 4.38
CA ILE A 12 -9.67 1.99 3.18
C ILE A 12 -9.58 0.47 3.32
N LYS A 13 -9.25 -0.03 4.52
CA LYS A 13 -9.23 -1.46 4.81
C LYS A 13 -10.61 -2.11 4.59
N GLU A 14 -11.65 -1.50 5.13
CA GLU A 14 -13.03 -1.96 4.93
C GLU A 14 -13.47 -1.85 3.46
N PHE A 15 -13.07 -0.78 2.76
CA PHE A 15 -13.29 -0.67 1.32
C PHE A 15 -12.66 -1.84 0.54
N ILE A 16 -11.40 -2.17 0.83
CA ILE A 16 -10.68 -3.29 0.18
C ILE A 16 -11.43 -4.62 0.43
N ARG A 17 -11.88 -4.86 1.67
CA ARG A 17 -12.66 -6.05 2.03
C ARG A 17 -13.97 -6.14 1.27
N ASN A 18 -14.72 -5.04 1.20
CA ASN A 18 -15.98 -4.97 0.46
C ASN A 18 -15.77 -5.23 -1.04
N VAL A 19 -14.73 -4.65 -1.64
CA VAL A 19 -14.38 -4.95 -3.04
C VAL A 19 -14.07 -6.44 -3.22
N ARG A 20 -13.28 -7.03 -2.32
CA ARG A 20 -12.91 -8.45 -2.40
C ARG A 20 -14.10 -9.39 -2.29
N GLN A 21 -15.06 -9.07 -1.41
CA GLN A 21 -16.30 -9.84 -1.22
C GLN A 21 -17.20 -9.83 -2.47
N ASN A 22 -17.17 -8.74 -3.25
CA ASN A 22 -17.91 -8.62 -4.50
C ASN A 22 -17.26 -9.40 -5.67
N PHE A 23 -16.03 -9.90 -5.49
CA PHE A 23 -15.40 -10.76 -6.48
C PHE A 23 -15.83 -12.23 -6.32
N GLY A 24 -16.11 -12.87 -7.46
CA GLY A 24 -16.46 -14.29 -7.49
C GLY A 24 -15.31 -15.21 -7.11
N SER A 25 -15.60 -16.49 -6.88
CA SER A 25 -14.63 -17.50 -6.45
C SER A 25 -13.81 -18.12 -7.59
N THR A 26 -13.64 -17.41 -8.71
CA THR A 26 -12.96 -17.96 -9.89
C THR A 26 -11.44 -17.98 -9.68
N ASN A 27 -10.83 -19.16 -9.84
CA ASN A 27 -9.41 -19.40 -9.52
C ASN A 27 -8.40 -18.82 -10.53
N ASN A 28 -8.86 -18.24 -11.65
CA ASN A 28 -7.97 -17.71 -12.70
C ASN A 28 -7.60 -16.23 -12.54
N ILE A 29 -8.11 -15.55 -11.51
CA ILE A 29 -7.89 -14.12 -11.31
C ILE A 29 -7.38 -13.89 -9.89
N ASP A 30 -6.31 -13.10 -9.76
CA ASP A 30 -5.79 -12.64 -8.48
C ASP A 30 -6.67 -11.51 -7.90
N HIS A 31 -7.82 -11.92 -7.37
CA HIS A 31 -8.82 -11.03 -6.78
C HIS A 31 -8.31 -10.28 -5.55
N ASP A 32 -7.34 -10.83 -4.83
CA ASP A 32 -6.76 -10.21 -3.63
C ASP A 32 -5.92 -8.99 -4.01
N SER A 33 -5.01 -9.17 -4.98
CA SER A 33 -4.23 -8.06 -5.53
C SER A 33 -5.15 -7.00 -6.15
N LEU A 34 -6.16 -7.42 -6.92
CA LEU A 34 -7.12 -6.49 -7.51
C LEU A 34 -7.85 -5.65 -6.47
N ALA A 35 -8.28 -6.26 -5.36
CA ALA A 35 -8.96 -5.55 -4.28
C ALA A 35 -8.06 -4.48 -3.64
N VAL A 36 -6.81 -4.82 -3.34
CA VAL A 36 -5.81 -3.89 -2.78
C VAL A 36 -5.51 -2.72 -3.72
N TRP A 37 -5.47 -2.97 -5.02
CA TRP A 37 -5.14 -1.96 -6.04
C TRP A 37 -6.37 -1.20 -6.55
N SER A 38 -7.57 -1.49 -6.03
CA SER A 38 -8.82 -0.90 -6.52
C SER A 38 -8.85 0.61 -6.37
N PHE A 39 -9.04 1.29 -7.51
CA PHE A 39 -9.01 2.75 -7.68
C PHE A 39 -7.76 3.44 -7.13
N ASN A 40 -6.70 2.67 -6.85
CA ASN A 40 -5.49 3.11 -6.16
C ASN A 40 -5.77 3.85 -4.84
N LYS A 41 -6.82 3.48 -4.09
CA LYS A 41 -7.22 4.24 -2.88
C LYS A 41 -6.11 4.26 -1.82
N LEU A 42 -5.54 3.09 -1.52
CA LEU A 42 -4.46 2.96 -0.53
C LEU A 42 -3.21 3.73 -0.98
N GLN A 43 -2.83 3.58 -2.24
CA GLN A 43 -1.66 4.20 -2.84
C GLN A 43 -1.79 5.73 -2.83
N LYS A 44 -2.98 6.26 -3.14
CA LYS A 44 -3.26 7.70 -3.06
C LYS A 44 -3.19 8.20 -1.62
N PHE A 45 -3.79 7.48 -0.67
CA PHE A 45 -3.70 7.83 0.75
C PHE A 45 -2.25 7.95 1.23
N LEU A 46 -1.41 6.95 0.93
CA LEU A 46 0.01 7.00 1.31
C LEU A 46 0.75 8.14 0.63
N TRP A 47 0.52 8.33 -0.68
CA TRP A 47 1.15 9.40 -1.43
C TRP A 47 0.75 10.78 -0.92
N ASP A 48 -0.53 11.05 -0.73
CA ASP A 48 -0.99 12.39 -0.34
C ASP A 48 -0.44 12.82 1.02
N ASN A 49 -0.19 11.86 1.93
CA ASN A 49 0.43 12.10 3.24
C ASN A 49 1.96 12.24 3.22
N TRP A 50 2.64 11.72 2.18
CA TRP A 50 4.11 11.73 2.09
C TRP A 50 4.65 12.52 0.89
N LYS A 51 3.78 13.08 0.05
CA LYS A 51 4.13 13.71 -1.23
C LYS A 51 5.22 14.77 -1.12
N PRO A 52 5.21 15.69 -0.12
CA PRO A 52 6.29 16.66 0.03
C PRO A 52 7.65 15.99 0.26
N GLU A 53 7.72 15.00 1.13
CA GLU A 53 8.93 14.27 1.51
C GLU A 53 9.42 13.38 0.37
N LEU A 54 8.52 12.61 -0.26
CA LEU A 54 8.81 11.76 -1.42
C LEU A 54 9.42 12.58 -2.57
N LYS A 55 8.87 13.78 -2.82
CA LYS A 55 9.42 14.67 -3.84
C LYS A 55 10.82 15.17 -3.51
N LYS A 56 11.10 15.50 -2.23
CA LYS A 56 12.45 15.88 -1.78
C LYS A 56 13.45 14.73 -1.95
N MET A 57 12.97 13.50 -1.83
CA MET A 57 13.72 12.26 -2.07
C MET A 57 13.83 11.88 -3.56
N GLY A 58 13.33 12.70 -4.49
CA GLY A 58 13.36 12.38 -5.94
C GLY A 58 12.32 11.33 -6.38
N ILE A 59 11.45 10.87 -5.48
CA ILE A 59 10.46 9.84 -5.75
C ILE A 59 9.20 10.47 -6.36
N ARG A 60 8.99 10.18 -7.65
CA ARG A 60 7.78 10.55 -8.39
C ARG A 60 6.73 9.45 -8.28
N TRP A 61 5.47 9.80 -8.54
CA TRP A 61 4.31 8.90 -8.46
C TRP A 61 4.53 7.55 -9.15
N GLN A 62 5.11 7.54 -10.35
CA GLN A 62 5.39 6.30 -11.08
C GLN A 62 6.38 5.37 -10.36
N LEU A 63 7.43 5.92 -9.76
CA LEU A 63 8.40 5.14 -8.98
C LEU A 63 7.78 4.70 -7.66
N PHE A 64 7.01 5.57 -7.01
CA PHE A 64 6.27 5.25 -5.80
C PHE A 64 5.33 4.05 -6.00
N LEU A 65 4.54 4.02 -7.06
CA LEU A 65 3.69 2.87 -7.38
C LEU A 65 4.50 1.60 -7.64
N LYS A 66 5.67 1.70 -8.29
CA LYS A 66 6.57 0.55 -8.47
C LYS A 66 7.07 0.01 -7.14
N ILE A 67 7.43 0.89 -6.20
CA ILE A 67 7.83 0.50 -4.84
C ILE A 67 6.67 -0.18 -4.11
N LEU A 68 5.48 0.43 -4.10
CA LEU A 68 4.31 -0.17 -3.45
C LEU A 68 3.92 -1.53 -4.05
N LYS A 69 4.17 -1.75 -5.35
CA LYS A 69 3.94 -3.04 -5.99
C LYS A 69 4.74 -4.18 -5.34
N LEU A 70 5.94 -3.90 -4.82
CA LEU A 70 6.76 -4.87 -4.08
C LEU A 70 6.11 -5.30 -2.75
N HIS A 71 5.20 -4.48 -2.22
CA HIS A 71 4.50 -4.70 -0.95
C HIS A 71 3.04 -5.17 -1.13
N THR A 72 2.67 -5.64 -2.33
CA THR A 72 1.28 -6.09 -2.58
C THR A 72 0.86 -7.21 -1.62
N ASP A 73 1.75 -8.17 -1.35
CA ASP A 73 1.49 -9.26 -0.39
C ASP A 73 1.36 -8.76 1.07
N ASP A 74 2.16 -7.76 1.47
CA ASP A 74 2.04 -7.13 2.80
C ASP A 74 0.66 -6.47 2.95
N PHE A 75 0.19 -5.74 1.94
CA PHE A 75 -1.14 -5.13 1.93
C PHE A 75 -2.26 -6.15 1.96
N ILE A 76 -2.12 -7.27 1.23
CA ILE A 76 -3.09 -8.37 1.25
C ILE A 76 -3.16 -8.98 2.66
N LYS A 77 -2.02 -9.30 3.27
CA LYS A 77 -1.94 -9.86 4.62
C LYS A 77 -2.56 -8.93 5.66
N TRP A 78 -2.33 -7.62 5.53
CA TRP A 78 -2.92 -6.61 6.42
C TRP A 78 -4.42 -6.41 6.21
N ALA A 79 -4.86 -6.19 4.96
CA ALA A 79 -6.22 -5.77 4.69
C ALA A 79 -7.22 -6.93 4.70
N LEU A 80 -6.85 -8.08 4.12
CA LEU A 80 -7.77 -9.18 3.86
C LEU A 80 -7.68 -10.30 4.88
N TYR A 81 -6.50 -10.54 5.44
CA TYR A 81 -6.24 -11.72 6.26
C TYR A 81 -5.92 -11.43 7.74
N ASP A 82 -5.75 -10.16 8.13
CA ASP A 82 -5.31 -9.76 9.47
C ASP A 82 -4.05 -10.51 9.94
N LYS A 83 -3.17 -10.88 9.00
CA LYS A 83 -1.91 -11.62 9.24
C LYS A 83 -0.71 -10.69 9.40
N MET A 84 -0.91 -9.39 9.25
CA MET A 84 0.11 -8.37 9.41
C MET A 84 -0.53 -7.10 9.98
N SER A 85 0.12 -6.52 10.98
CA SER A 85 -0.32 -5.25 11.56
C SER A 85 -0.03 -4.09 10.60
N TRP A 86 -0.78 -2.99 10.73
CA TRP A 86 -0.52 -1.80 9.94
C TRP A 86 0.87 -1.20 10.19
N ASP A 87 1.35 -1.24 11.44
CA ASP A 87 2.67 -0.73 11.80
C ASP A 87 3.79 -1.50 11.08
N GLU A 88 3.67 -2.83 10.97
CA GLU A 88 4.62 -3.65 10.21
C GLU A 88 4.61 -3.32 8.71
N VAL A 89 3.42 -3.09 8.12
CA VAL A 89 3.31 -2.64 6.73
C VAL A 89 4.03 -1.30 6.54
N MET A 90 3.80 -0.35 7.45
CA MET A 90 4.45 0.97 7.39
C MET A 90 5.96 0.87 7.51
N GLU A 91 6.48 0.07 8.44
CA GLU A 91 7.92 -0.15 8.59
C GLU A 91 8.56 -0.68 7.30
N ARG A 92 7.95 -1.71 6.69
CA ARG A 92 8.47 -2.31 5.46
C ARG A 92 8.41 -1.35 4.28
N VAL A 93 7.29 -0.66 4.09
CA VAL A 93 7.11 0.29 2.98
C VAL A 93 8.08 1.47 3.12
N ILE A 94 8.21 2.04 4.32
CA ILE A 94 9.12 3.17 4.58
C ILE A 94 10.57 2.73 4.34
N SER A 95 10.97 1.56 4.86
CA SER A 95 12.33 1.03 4.67
C SER A 95 12.68 0.86 3.20
N THR A 96 11.78 0.29 2.38
CA THR A 96 12.01 0.17 0.93
C THR A 96 12.07 1.53 0.25
N ILE A 97 11.21 2.49 0.63
CA ILE A 97 11.25 3.83 0.07
C ILE A 97 12.61 4.52 0.34
N GLU A 98 13.11 4.42 1.56
CA GLU A 98 14.40 5.00 1.95
C GLU A 98 15.56 4.39 1.16
N GLN A 99 15.56 3.06 0.97
CA GLN A 99 16.56 2.38 0.13
C GLN A 99 16.56 2.84 -1.34
N TYR A 100 15.40 3.23 -1.87
CA TYR A 100 15.29 3.79 -3.22
C TYR A 100 15.67 5.28 -3.29
N ALA A 101 15.59 6.01 -2.18
CA ALA A 101 15.99 7.41 -2.09
C ALA A 101 17.52 7.59 -1.97
N GLU A 102 18.22 6.59 -1.44
CA GLU A 102 19.69 6.57 -1.32
C GLU A 102 20.42 6.19 -2.63
N ARG A 103 19.68 5.77 -3.66
CA ARG A 103 20.20 5.39 -4.97
C ARG A 103 20.10 6.51 -5.98
#